data_AF-A0A410M9B2-F1
#
_entry.id   AF-A0A410M9B2-F1
#
_cell.length_a   1.000
_cell.length_b   1.000
_cell.length_c   1.000
_cell.angle_alpha   90.00
_cell.angle_beta   90.00
_cell.angle_gamma   90.00
#
_symmetry.space_group_name_H-M   'P 1'
#
loop_
_entity.id
_entity.type
_entity.pdbx_description
1 polymer ?
#
loop_
_entity_poly.entity_id
_entity_poly.type
_entity_poly.pdbx_seq_one_letter_code
_entity_poly.pdbx_strand_id
1 'polypeptide(L)'
;MAQVFNFNEYQMKRSSEKKLHDDRLVVAVYRSVVFYVHMYIDEDYENPSEHLTTDTDLRRLYKGDRGKFMETMEALRKHWDLIAEEDDFTHRKEFEHLSTIGHLCSYIEKKVKAL
;
A
#
# COMPACT_ATOMS: atom_id res chain seq x y z
N MET A 1 -8.50 -33.20 -38.33
CA MET A 1 -9.50 -32.31 -37.68
C MET A 1 -8.76 -31.12 -37.13
N ALA A 2 -8.98 -29.92 -37.66
CA ALA A 2 -8.28 -28.71 -37.22
C ALA A 2 -8.92 -28.22 -35.91
N GLN A 3 -8.11 -28.03 -34.86
CA GLN A 3 -8.55 -27.36 -33.64
C GLN A 3 -8.82 -25.88 -33.98
N VAL A 4 -10.08 -25.50 -33.96
CA VAL A 4 -10.50 -24.11 -34.17
C VAL A 4 -10.13 -23.34 -32.91
N PHE A 5 -9.05 -22.57 -32.98
CA PHE A 5 -8.62 -21.72 -31.87
C PHE A 5 -9.63 -20.58 -31.70
N ASN A 6 -10.41 -20.63 -30.62
CA ASN A 6 -11.45 -19.64 -30.37
C ASN A 6 -10.83 -18.36 -29.80
N PHE A 7 -10.58 -17.39 -30.67
CA PHE A 7 -9.96 -16.10 -30.32
C PHE A 7 -10.73 -15.35 -29.22
N ASN A 8 -12.04 -15.57 -29.12
CA ASN A 8 -12.89 -14.99 -28.09
C ASN A 8 -12.61 -15.57 -26.70
N GLU A 9 -12.25 -16.86 -26.57
CA GLU A 9 -11.89 -17.44 -25.27
C GLU A 9 -10.54 -16.92 -24.77
N TYR A 10 -9.59 -16.67 -25.68
CA TYR A 10 -8.30 -16.05 -25.34
C TYR A 10 -8.48 -14.58 -24.94
N GLN A 11 -9.29 -13.82 -25.68
CA GLN A 11 -9.62 -12.44 -25.30
C GLN A 11 -10.41 -12.37 -24.00
N MET A 12 -11.38 -13.26 -23.78
CA MET A 12 -12.12 -13.34 -22.52
C MET A 12 -11.20 -13.67 -21.34
N LYS A 13 -10.28 -14.64 -21.47
CA LYS A 13 -9.28 -14.94 -20.42
C LYS A 13 -8.42 -13.72 -20.07
N ARG A 14 -7.89 -13.03 -21.10
CA ARG A 14 -7.08 -11.81 -20.93
C ARG A 14 -7.89 -10.63 -20.37
N SER A 15 -9.19 -10.58 -20.65
CA SER A 15 -10.10 -9.54 -20.16
C SER A 15 -10.59 -9.84 -18.74
N SER A 16 -10.69 -11.12 -18.36
CA SER A 16 -11.02 -11.56 -17.01
C SER A 16 -9.83 -11.51 -16.05
N GLU A 17 -8.59 -11.66 -16.54
CA GLU A 17 -7.36 -11.32 -15.78
C GLU A 17 -7.21 -9.79 -15.64
N LYS A 18 -7.74 -9.01 -16.60
CA LYS A 18 -7.98 -7.56 -16.52
C LYS A 18 -9.31 -7.20 -15.84
N LYS A 19 -9.90 -8.09 -15.02
CA LYS A 19 -10.87 -7.63 -14.04
C LYS A 19 -10.13 -6.74 -13.05
N LEU A 20 -10.13 -5.45 -13.35
CA LEU A 20 -10.17 -4.38 -12.37
C LEU A 20 -9.18 -4.61 -11.21
N HIS A 21 -7.88 -4.51 -11.50
CA HIS A 21 -7.14 -3.62 -10.60
C HIS A 21 -7.90 -2.30 -10.71
N ASP A 22 -8.66 -1.96 -9.67
CA ASP A 22 -9.32 -0.68 -9.60
C ASP A 22 -8.19 0.34 -9.55
N ASP A 23 -7.70 0.78 -10.71
CA ASP A 23 -6.55 1.68 -10.82
C ASP A 23 -6.81 2.94 -9.98
N ARG A 24 -8.08 3.29 -9.78
CA ARG A 24 -8.50 4.36 -8.87
C ARG A 24 -8.23 4.02 -7.41
N LEU A 25 -8.44 2.77 -6.99
CA LEU A 25 -8.08 2.29 -5.67
C LEU A 25 -6.56 2.32 -5.46
N VAL A 26 -5.78 1.81 -6.42
CA VAL A 26 -4.30 1.81 -6.31
C VAL A 26 -3.76 3.24 -6.16
N VAL A 27 -4.28 4.16 -6.99
CA VAL A 27 -3.91 5.59 -6.92
C VAL A 27 -4.40 6.23 -5.61
N ALA A 28 -5.61 5.90 -5.15
CA ALA A 28 -6.14 6.43 -3.89
C ALA A 28 -5.35 5.95 -2.68
N VAL A 29 -5.00 4.65 -2.63
CA VAL A 29 -4.13 4.07 -1.61
C VAL A 29 -2.79 4.77 -1.62
N TYR A 30 -2.13 4.87 -2.78
CA TYR A 30 -0.84 5.56 -2.89
C TYR A 30 -0.91 7.01 -2.38
N ARG A 31 -1.91 7.78 -2.82
CA ARG A 31 -2.09 9.16 -2.37
C ARG A 31 -2.33 9.27 -0.86
N SER A 32 -3.17 8.40 -0.31
CA SER A 32 -3.43 8.37 1.13
C SER A 32 -2.16 8.03 1.92
N VAL A 33 -1.41 7.01 1.49
CA VAL A 33 -0.17 6.58 2.15
C VAL A 33 0.86 7.71 2.10
N VAL A 34 1.12 8.29 0.93
CA VAL A 34 2.07 9.40 0.81
C VAL A 34 1.65 10.60 1.66
N PHE A 35 0.36 10.93 1.67
CA PHE A 35 -0.17 12.03 2.48
C PHE A 35 0.07 11.82 3.98
N TYR A 36 -0.31 10.66 4.52
CA TYR A 36 -0.14 10.38 5.94
C TYR A 36 1.33 10.18 6.31
N VAL A 37 2.12 9.51 5.47
CA VAL A 37 3.58 9.42 5.69
C VAL A 37 4.19 10.83 5.78
N HIS A 38 3.85 11.73 4.85
CA HIS A 38 4.30 13.12 4.88
C HIS A 38 3.83 13.86 6.14
N MET A 39 2.64 13.55 6.67
CA MET A 39 2.09 14.22 7.84
C MET A 39 2.85 13.87 9.14
N TYR A 40 3.43 12.68 9.22
CA TYR A 40 4.04 12.13 10.45
C TYR A 40 5.57 12.00 10.41
N ILE A 41 6.21 12.31 9.28
CA ILE A 41 7.67 12.42 9.20
C ILE A 41 8.16 13.73 9.83
N ASP A 42 9.43 13.77 10.25
CA ASP A 42 10.02 15.01 10.80
C ASP A 42 10.13 16.12 9.76
N GLU A 43 9.91 17.37 10.18
CA GLU A 43 10.08 18.58 9.37
C GLU A 43 11.51 18.76 8.83
N ASP A 44 12.51 18.15 9.47
CA ASP A 44 13.92 18.13 9.02
C ASP A 44 14.16 17.28 7.76
N TYR A 45 13.15 16.57 7.24
CA TYR A 45 13.27 15.85 5.99
C TYR A 45 13.21 16.85 4.82
N GLU A 46 14.37 17.37 4.40
CA GLU A 46 14.51 18.27 3.25
C GLU A 46 13.79 17.67 2.01
N ASN A 47 12.68 18.30 1.62
CA ASN A 47 11.80 17.94 0.49
C ASN A 47 11.16 16.53 0.55
N PRO A 48 10.10 16.35 1.36
CA PRO A 48 9.38 15.09 1.40
C PRO A 48 8.45 14.88 0.20
N SER A 49 7.95 15.93 -0.44
CA SER A 49 6.97 15.80 -1.53
C SER A 49 7.56 15.33 -2.86
N GLU A 50 8.87 15.51 -3.10
CA GLU A 50 9.48 15.19 -4.40
C GLU A 50 10.11 13.78 -4.47
N HIS A 51 10.26 13.07 -3.34
CA HIS A 51 11.03 11.82 -3.28
C HIS A 51 10.35 10.64 -2.55
N LEU A 52 9.07 10.78 -2.16
CA LEU A 52 8.28 9.65 -1.65
C LEU A 52 7.83 8.79 -2.84
N THR A 53 8.59 7.73 -3.10
CA THR A 53 8.32 6.72 -4.13
C THR A 53 8.00 5.39 -3.45
N THR A 54 7.52 4.40 -4.21
CA THR A 54 7.25 3.06 -3.68
C THR A 54 8.47 2.35 -3.11
N ASP A 55 9.67 2.73 -3.54
CA ASP A 55 10.94 2.14 -3.08
C ASP A 55 11.51 2.86 -1.85
N THR A 56 10.89 3.95 -1.40
CA THR A 56 11.39 4.69 -0.24
C THR A 56 11.28 3.87 1.04
N ASP A 57 12.41 3.75 1.74
CA ASP A 57 12.57 2.99 2.97
C ASP A 57 11.88 3.71 4.16
N LEU A 58 10.89 3.06 4.75
CA LEU A 58 10.09 3.59 5.86
C LEU A 58 10.92 3.69 7.14
N ARG A 59 11.84 2.76 7.38
CA ARG A 59 12.73 2.82 8.55
C ARG A 59 13.63 4.04 8.50
N ARG A 60 14.11 4.41 7.31
CA ARG A 60 14.89 5.63 7.10
C ARG A 60 14.04 6.89 7.26
N LEU A 61 12.85 6.92 6.68
CA LEU A 61 11.90 8.02 6.79
C LEU A 61 11.55 8.36 8.23
N TYR A 62 11.22 7.34 9.03
CA TYR A 62 10.89 7.53 10.43
C TYR A 62 12.12 7.56 11.34
N LYS A 63 13.36 7.46 10.81
CA LYS A 63 14.59 7.32 11.61
C LYS A 63 14.54 6.15 12.62
N GLY A 64 13.77 5.11 12.31
CA GLY A 64 13.48 3.99 13.21
C GLY A 64 12.49 4.29 14.33
N ASP A 65 11.85 5.46 14.32
CA ASP A 65 10.78 5.83 15.25
C ASP A 65 9.51 5.02 14.95
N ARG A 66 9.32 3.99 15.76
CA ARG A 66 8.15 3.12 15.70
C ARG A 66 6.86 3.85 16.10
N GLY A 67 6.94 4.84 16.98
CA GLY A 67 5.75 5.59 17.42
C GLY A 67 5.10 6.30 16.26
N LYS A 68 5.89 7.06 15.49
CA LYS A 68 5.43 7.77 14.30
C LYS A 68 4.89 6.85 13.20
N PHE A 69 5.55 5.71 13.01
CA PHE A 69 5.04 4.69 12.09
C PHE A 69 3.66 4.19 12.52
N MET A 70 3.47 3.89 13.80
CA MET A 70 2.19 3.41 14.33
C MET A 70 1.10 4.49 14.26
N GLU A 71 1.43 5.76 14.53
CA GLU A 71 0.51 6.90 14.35
C GLU A 71 0.07 7.04 12.89
N THR A 72 1.01 6.91 11.95
CA THR A 72 0.70 6.91 10.51
C THR A 72 -0.23 5.75 10.16
N MET A 73 0.04 4.57 10.71
CA MET A 73 -0.74 3.35 10.46
C MET A 73 -2.16 3.47 11.03
N GLU A 74 -2.31 4.05 12.22
CA GLU A 74 -3.60 4.33 12.83
C GLU A 74 -4.41 5.34 12.02
N ALA A 75 -3.76 6.42 11.56
CA ALA A 75 -4.39 7.41 10.70
C ALA A 75 -4.87 6.79 9.38
N LEU A 76 -4.06 5.93 8.76
CA LEU A 76 -4.43 5.18 7.55
C LEU A 76 -5.58 4.21 7.80
N ARG A 77 -5.55 3.47 8.91
CA ARG A 77 -6.65 2.57 9.29
C ARG A 77 -7.95 3.35 9.47
N LYS A 78 -7.90 4.47 10.17
CA LYS A 78 -9.06 5.35 10.37
C LYS A 78 -9.58 5.95 9.06
N HIS A 79 -8.68 6.33 8.16
CA HIS A 79 -9.05 6.87 6.85
C HIS A 79 -9.83 5.85 6.00
N TRP A 80 -9.42 4.59 6.04
CA TRP A 80 -9.98 3.51 5.26
C TRP A 80 -11.00 2.65 6.01
N ASP A 81 -11.37 3.05 7.24
CA ASP A 81 -12.27 2.30 8.14
C ASP A 81 -11.84 0.84 8.37
N LEU A 82 -10.53 0.61 8.47
CA LEU A 82 -9.96 -0.71 8.68
C LEU A 82 -10.03 -1.10 10.16
N ILE A 83 -10.63 -2.25 10.45
CA ILE A 83 -10.63 -2.83 11.80
C ILE A 83 -9.20 -3.19 12.18
N ALA A 84 -8.75 -2.73 13.35
CA ALA A 84 -7.45 -3.10 13.90
C ALA A 84 -7.50 -4.56 14.35
N GLU A 85 -6.78 -5.43 13.65
CA GLU A 85 -6.55 -6.79 14.12
C GLU A 85 -5.40 -6.75 15.14
N GLU A 86 -5.60 -7.40 16.30
CA GLU A 86 -4.62 -7.44 17.39
C GLU A 86 -3.27 -8.04 16.94
N ASP A 87 -3.26 -8.82 15.86
CA ASP A 87 -2.09 -9.59 15.43
C ASP A 87 -1.23 -8.95 14.33
N ASP A 88 -1.65 -7.80 13.78
CA ASP A 88 -1.00 -7.24 12.59
C ASP A 88 0.48 -6.82 12.83
N PHE A 89 0.86 -6.54 14.09
CA PHE A 89 2.19 -5.98 14.42
C PHE A 89 2.80 -6.51 15.74
N THR A 90 2.31 -7.64 16.25
CA THR A 90 2.61 -8.21 17.59
C THR A 90 4.10 -8.44 17.85
N HIS A 91 4.91 -8.59 16.81
CA HIS A 91 6.33 -8.95 16.94
C HIS A 91 7.33 -7.80 16.81
N ARG A 92 6.90 -6.52 16.79
CA ARG A 92 7.79 -5.36 16.56
C ARG A 92 8.60 -5.44 15.25
N LYS A 93 8.08 -6.20 14.28
CA LYS A 93 8.71 -6.46 12.97
C LYS A 93 8.09 -5.60 11.87
N GLU A 94 7.50 -4.45 12.22
CA GLU A 94 6.77 -3.64 11.24
C GLU A 94 7.68 -3.22 10.09
N PHE A 95 8.90 -2.81 10.37
CA PHE A 95 9.87 -2.45 9.32
C PHE A 95 10.50 -3.65 8.59
N GLU A 96 10.34 -4.88 9.08
CA GLU A 96 10.75 -6.10 8.36
C GLU A 96 9.67 -6.52 7.35
N HIS A 97 8.40 -6.31 7.68
CA HIS A 97 7.27 -6.67 6.83
C HIS A 97 6.81 -5.52 5.91
N LEU A 98 6.95 -4.28 6.39
CA LEU A 98 6.62 -3.02 5.73
C LEU A 98 7.87 -2.16 5.66
N SER A 99 8.87 -2.63 4.92
CA SER A 99 10.16 -1.94 4.78
C SER A 99 10.07 -0.69 3.90
N THR A 100 9.13 -0.63 2.96
CA THR A 100 9.01 0.46 2.00
C THR A 100 7.58 0.98 1.89
N ILE A 101 7.42 2.19 1.35
CA ILE A 101 6.10 2.77 1.03
C ILE A 101 5.29 1.84 0.14
N GLY A 102 5.92 1.17 -0.84
CA GLY A 102 5.25 0.21 -1.71
C GLY A 102 4.69 -1.00 -0.95
N HIS A 103 5.41 -1.50 0.06
CA HIS A 103 4.90 -2.56 0.93
C HIS A 103 3.69 -2.06 1.76
N LEU A 104 3.75 -0.83 2.27
CA LEU A 104 2.64 -0.21 2.99
C LEU A 104 1.41 0.00 2.09
N CYS A 105 1.59 0.49 0.86
CA CYS A 105 0.53 0.58 -0.14
C CYS A 105 -0.10 -0.79 -0.42
N SER A 106 0.73 -1.81 -0.66
CA SER A 106 0.25 -3.17 -0.94
C SER A 106 -0.52 -3.76 0.24
N TYR A 107 -0.09 -3.46 1.47
CA TYR A 107 -0.77 -3.88 2.69
C TYR A 107 -2.16 -3.24 2.82
N ILE A 108 -2.24 -1.91 2.67
CA ILE A 108 -3.51 -1.18 2.75
C ILE A 108 -4.44 -1.62 1.62
N GLU A 109 -3.94 -1.74 0.39
CA GLU A 109 -4.73 -2.22 -0.74
C GLU A 109 -5.33 -3.61 -0.46
N LYS A 110 -4.56 -4.54 0.10
CA LYS A 110 -5.06 -5.88 0.47
C LYS A 110 -6.16 -5.80 1.52
N LYS A 111 -5.99 -4.98 2.56
CA LYS A 111 -6.98 -4.83 3.64
C LYS A 111 -8.26 -4.15 3.13
N VAL A 112 -8.14 -3.11 2.30
CA VAL A 112 -9.29 -2.43 1.70
C VAL A 112 -10.05 -3.34 0.74
N LYS A 113 -9.36 -4.18 -0.04
CA LYS A 113 -10.01 -5.19 -0.90
C LYS A 113 -10.68 -6.33 -0.13
N ALA A 114 -10.34 -6.50 1.15
CA ALA A 114 -10.89 -7.54 2.02
C ALA A 114 -12.09 -7.07 2.86
N LEU A 115 -12.40 -5.76 2.84
CA LEU A 115 -13.67 -5.19 3.33
C LEU A 115 -14.83 -5.60 2.42
#